data_AF-A0A841JJG5-F1
#
_entry.id   AF-A0A841JJG5-F1
#
_cell.length_a   1.000
_cell.length_b   1.000
_cell.length_c   1.000
_cell.angle_alpha   90.00
_cell.angle_beta   90.00
_cell.angle_gamma   90.00
#
_symmetry.space_group_name_H-M   'P 1'
#
loop_
_entity.id
_entity.type
_entity.pdbx_description
1 polymer ?
#
loop_
_entity_poly.entity_id
_entity_poly.type
_entity_poly.pdbx_seq_one_letter_code
_entity_poly.pdbx_strand_id
1 'polypeptide(L)'
;MNWPIAGPIAGVLKPFGNRITAETIKILKTGDDGWEWNVLAIFARNTTDPLLLSEIERIAKFPTKSEIDGEVDLEAMAILNGDYK
;
A
#
# COMPACT_ATOMS: atom_id res chain seq x y z
N MET A 1 -7.87 4.13 7.71
CA MET A 1 -7.61 5.54 8.09
C MET A 1 -8.65 6.01 9.11
N ASN A 2 -8.57 5.54 10.36
CA ASN A 2 -9.62 5.79 11.36
C ASN A 2 -9.18 6.73 12.48
N TRP A 3 -7.88 7.02 12.56
CA TRP A 3 -7.33 7.92 13.58
C TRP A 3 -7.39 9.36 13.09
N PRO A 4 -7.87 10.32 13.91
CA PRO A 4 -7.98 11.72 13.52
C PRO A 4 -6.66 12.33 12.99
N ILE A 5 -5.52 11.87 13.50
CA ILE A 5 -4.20 12.36 13.11
C ILE A 5 -3.67 11.75 11.81
N ALA A 6 -4.23 10.63 11.35
CA ALA A 6 -3.67 9.88 10.23
C ALA A 6 -3.76 10.65 8.90
N GLY A 7 -4.86 11.38 8.67
CA GLY A 7 -5.03 12.21 7.46
C GLY A 7 -4.00 13.33 7.33
N PRO A 8 -3.83 14.19 8.36
CA PRO A 8 -2.77 15.19 8.38
C PRO A 8 -1.37 14.60 8.13
N ILE A 9 -1.03 13.48 8.77
CA ILE A 9 0.27 12.83 8.58
C ILE A 9 0.42 12.27 7.16
N ALA A 10 -0.60 11.61 6.62
CA ALA A 10 -0.62 11.16 5.24
C ALA A 10 -0.39 12.31 4.26
N GLY A 11 -1.03 13.46 4.48
CA GLY A 11 -0.83 14.68 3.68
C GLY A 11 0.61 15.18 3.69
N VAL A 12 1.27 15.15 4.86
CA VAL A 12 2.69 15.54 5.00
C VAL A 12 3.62 14.54 4.30
N LEU A 13 3.33 13.24 4.38
CA LEU A 13 4.21 12.19 3.85
C LEU A 13 4.01 11.92 2.35
N LYS A 14 2.82 12.20 1.80
CA LYS A 14 2.47 11.88 0.41
C LYS A 14 3.47 12.40 -0.64
N PRO A 15 4.01 13.64 -0.57
CA PRO A 15 5.02 14.12 -1.51
C PRO A 15 6.33 13.32 -1.48
N PHE A 16 6.57 12.56 -0.42
CA PHE A 16 7.77 11.76 -0.22
C PHE A 16 7.54 10.27 -0.51
N GLY A 17 6.40 9.87 -1.10
CA GLY A 17 6.05 8.46 -1.35
C GLY A 17 7.17 7.65 -2.01
N ASN A 18 7.80 8.17 -3.06
CA ASN A 18 8.93 7.50 -3.75
C ASN A 18 10.25 7.52 -2.96
N ARG A 19 10.33 8.26 -1.85
CA ARG A 19 11.50 8.30 -0.95
C ARG A 19 11.34 7.40 0.28
N ILE A 20 10.14 6.87 0.51
CA ILE A 20 9.80 6.00 1.65
C ILE A 20 9.40 4.60 1.18
N THR A 21 9.85 4.19 -0.01
CA THR A 21 9.46 2.91 -0.63
C THR A 21 9.99 1.74 0.19
N ALA A 22 11.21 1.83 0.74
CA ALA A 22 11.78 0.81 1.61
C ALA A 22 10.93 0.60 2.89
N GLU A 23 10.50 1.69 3.53
CA GLU A 23 9.62 1.66 4.71
C GLU A 23 8.24 1.13 4.36
N THR A 24 7.71 1.52 3.19
CA THR A 24 6.44 1.01 2.68
C THR A 24 6.50 -0.51 2.49
N ILE A 25 7.54 -1.02 1.80
CA ILE A 25 7.75 -2.47 1.61
C ILE A 25 7.90 -3.19 2.96
N LYS A 26 8.55 -2.56 3.95
CA LYS A 26 8.67 -3.13 5.29
C LYS A 26 7.31 -3.30 5.97
N ILE A 27 6.41 -2.33 5.80
CA ILE A 27 5.03 -2.39 6.32
C ILE A 27 4.23 -3.47 5.59
N LEU A 28 4.37 -3.60 4.26
CA LEU A 28 3.74 -4.67 3.45
C LEU A 28 4.15 -6.11 3.82
N LYS A 29 5.00 -6.28 4.83
CA LYS A 29 5.52 -7.57 5.30
C LYS A 29 5.22 -7.81 6.78
N THR A 30 4.45 -6.93 7.44
CA THR A 30 4.17 -7.07 8.88
C THR A 30 3.00 -8.00 9.18
N GLY A 31 2.13 -8.27 8.21
CA GLY A 31 0.87 -8.98 8.41
C GLY A 31 -0.17 -8.12 9.15
N ASP A 32 0.00 -6.80 9.15
CA ASP A 32 -0.97 -5.84 9.68
C ASP A 32 -1.79 -5.33 8.49
N ASP A 33 -2.77 -6.12 8.10
CA ASP A 33 -3.62 -5.90 6.93
C ASP A 33 -4.19 -4.47 6.87
N GLY A 34 -4.64 -3.94 8.00
CA GLY A 34 -5.10 -2.56 8.12
C GLY A 34 -4.01 -1.55 7.77
N TRP A 35 -2.79 -1.74 8.27
CA TRP A 35 -1.68 -0.84 7.95
C TRP A 35 -1.24 -0.98 6.49
N GLU A 36 -1.12 -2.22 6.00
CA GLU A 36 -0.76 -2.57 4.63
C GLU A 36 -1.71 -1.90 3.62
N TRP A 37 -3.01 -2.05 3.85
CA TRP A 37 -4.04 -1.40 3.03
C TRP A 37 -3.87 0.12 2.99
N ASN A 38 -3.69 0.75 4.16
CA ASN A 38 -3.54 2.21 4.24
C ASN A 38 -2.28 2.70 3.50
N VAL A 39 -1.15 2.00 3.58
CA VAL A 39 0.06 2.45 2.89
C VAL A 39 -0.02 2.24 1.38
N LEU A 40 -0.68 1.17 0.91
CA LEU A 40 -0.96 0.99 -0.52
C LEU A 40 -1.82 2.13 -1.05
N ALA A 41 -2.94 2.40 -0.39
CA ALA A 41 -3.92 3.39 -0.83
C ALA A 41 -3.35 4.82 -0.85
N ILE A 42 -2.45 5.15 0.07
CA ILE A 42 -1.97 6.53 0.25
C ILE A 42 -0.66 6.78 -0.51
N PHE A 43 0.30 5.84 -0.44
CA PHE A 43 1.69 6.09 -0.86
C PHE A 43 2.11 5.29 -2.09
N ALA A 44 1.43 4.20 -2.43
CA ALA A 44 1.89 3.30 -3.48
C ALA A 44 1.23 3.51 -4.86
N ARG A 45 0.06 4.15 -4.92
CA ARG A 45 -0.75 4.28 -6.18
C ARG A 45 -0.03 4.92 -7.36
N ASN A 46 0.94 5.81 -7.10
CA ASN A 46 1.71 6.51 -8.14
C ASN A 46 3.19 6.12 -8.11
N THR A 47 3.53 4.99 -7.48
CA THR A 47 4.92 4.59 -7.38
C THR A 47 5.48 4.20 -8.75
N THR A 48 6.75 4.50 -8.94
CA THR A 48 7.55 4.03 -10.08
C THR A 48 8.73 3.17 -9.61
N ASP A 49 8.79 2.91 -8.30
CA ASP A 49 9.84 2.11 -7.69
C ASP A 49 9.64 0.63 -8.05
N PRO A 50 10.62 0.00 -8.72
CA PRO A 50 10.46 -1.36 -9.22
C PRO A 50 10.33 -2.40 -8.11
N LEU A 51 10.90 -2.16 -6.92
CA LEU A 51 10.80 -3.08 -5.80
C LEU A 51 9.40 -3.01 -5.17
N LEU A 52 8.87 -1.80 -5.02
CA LEU A 52 7.51 -1.63 -4.51
C LEU A 52 6.48 -2.17 -5.52
N LEU A 53 6.66 -1.93 -6.83
CA LEU A 53 5.82 -2.54 -7.86
C LEU A 53 5.85 -4.06 -7.81
N SER A 54 7.04 -4.67 -7.64
CA SER A 54 7.15 -6.13 -7.50
C SER A 54 6.42 -6.65 -6.26
N GLU A 55 6.41 -5.90 -5.15
CA GLU A 55 5.67 -6.29 -3.94
C GLU A 55 4.16 -6.17 -4.14
N ILE A 56 3.69 -5.09 -4.79
CA ILE A 56 2.28 -4.92 -5.18
C ILE A 56 1.83 -6.07 -6.10
N GLU A 57 2.65 -6.45 -7.07
CA GLU A 57 2.38 -7.60 -7.94
C GLU A 57 2.30 -8.92 -7.17
N ARG A 58 3.16 -9.14 -6.16
CA ARG A 58 3.08 -10.32 -5.31
C ARG A 58 1.76 -10.35 -4.56
N ILE A 59 1.38 -9.25 -3.91
CA ILE A 59 0.13 -9.14 -3.14
C ILE A 59 -1.07 -9.44 -4.06
N ALA A 60 -1.10 -8.84 -5.25
CA ALA A 60 -2.21 -9.03 -6.18
C ALA A 60 -2.34 -10.47 -6.73
N LYS A 61 -1.22 -11.15 -6.99
CA LYS A 61 -1.21 -12.48 -7.66
C LYS A 61 -1.14 -13.65 -6.68
N PHE A 62 -0.49 -13.46 -5.54
CA PHE A 62 -0.22 -14.49 -4.53
C PHE A 62 -0.41 -13.90 -3.12
N PRO A 63 -1.62 -13.43 -2.78
CA PRO A 63 -1.87 -12.89 -1.46
C PRO A 63 -1.82 -13.98 -0.40
N THR A 64 -1.38 -13.60 0.79
CA THR A 64 -1.57 -14.40 1.99
C THR A 64 -3.04 -14.38 2.42
N LYS A 65 -3.43 -15.32 3.30
CA LYS A 65 -4.79 -15.32 3.85
C LYS A 65 -5.14 -13.99 4.55
N SER A 66 -4.20 -13.41 5.28
CA SER A 66 -4.41 -12.14 5.99
C SER A 66 -4.64 -10.98 5.01
N GLU A 67 -3.89 -10.95 3.90
CA GLU A 67 -4.04 -9.95 2.85
C GLU A 67 -5.39 -10.05 2.15
N ILE A 68 -5.92 -11.27 1.96
CA ILE A 68 -7.28 -11.50 1.45
C ILE A 68 -8.33 -11.03 2.47
N ASP A 69 -8.20 -11.46 3.73
CA ASP A 69 -9.17 -11.16 4.79
C ASP A 69 -9.30 -9.64 5.02
N GLY A 70 -8.20 -8.89 4.84
CA GLY A 70 -8.16 -7.42 4.94
C GLY A 70 -8.27 -6.66 3.61
N GLU A 71 -8.63 -7.34 2.52
CA GLU A 71 -8.83 -6.74 1.19
C GLU A 71 -7.60 -5.98 0.62
N VAL A 72 -6.39 -6.33 1.08
CA VAL A 72 -5.12 -5.74 0.62
C VAL A 72 -4.82 -6.17 -0.81
N ASP A 73 -5.19 -7.39 -1.17
CA ASP A 73 -5.12 -7.94 -2.53
C ASP A 73 -5.97 -7.14 -3.53
N LEU A 74 -7.18 -6.76 -3.12
CA LEU A 74 -8.08 -5.93 -3.93
C LEU A 74 -7.49 -4.55 -4.21
N GLU A 75 -6.90 -3.92 -3.19
CA GLU A 75 -6.25 -2.62 -3.34
C GLU A 75 -5.01 -2.71 -4.23
N ALA A 76 -4.20 -3.78 -4.09
CA ALA A 76 -3.06 -4.01 -4.96
C ALA A 76 -3.49 -4.23 -6.43
N MET A 77 -4.55 -5.00 -6.68
CA MET A 77 -5.12 -5.18 -8.02
C MET A 77 -5.62 -3.86 -8.61
N ALA A 78 -6.32 -3.04 -7.82
CA ALA A 78 -6.79 -1.73 -8.26
C ALA A 78 -5.63 -0.82 -8.70
N ILE A 79 -4.50 -0.86 -7.98
CA ILE A 79 -3.29 -0.12 -8.36
C ILE A 79 -2.74 -0.58 -9.71
N LEU A 80 -2.62 -1.90 -9.92
CA LEU A 80 -2.09 -2.46 -11.16
C LEU A 80 -2.99 -2.19 -12.37
N ASN A 81 -4.31 -2.14 -12.16
CA ASN A 81 -5.28 -1.86 -13.21
C ASN A 81 -5.42 -0.36 -13.52
N GLY A 82 -4.88 0.52 -12.67
CA GLY A 82 -5.10 1.97 -12.78
C GLY A 82 -6.53 2.37 -12.39
N ASP A 83 -7.19 1.60 -11.51
CA ASP A 83 -8.52 1.92 -11.01
C ASP A 83 -8.41 2.98 -9.89
N TYR A 84 -8.63 4.24 -10.27
CA TYR A 84 -8.60 5.38 -9.36
C TYR A 84 -10.03 5.77 -8.97
N LYS A 85 -10.35 5.68 -7.66
CA LYS A 85 -11.54 6.33 -7.07
C LYS A 85 -11.22 7.77 -6.68
#